data_AF-A0A2S2N7C9-F1
#
_entry.id   AF-A0A2S2N7C9-F1
#
_cell.length_a   1.000
_cell.length_b   1.000
_cell.length_c   1.000
_cell.angle_alpha   90.00
_cell.angle_beta   90.00
_cell.angle_gamma   90.00
#
_symmetry.space_group_name_H-M   'P 1'
#
loop_
_entity.id
_entity.type
_entity.pdbx_description
1 polymer ?
#
loop_
_entity_poly.entity_id
_entity_poly.type
_entity_poly.pdbx_seq_one_letter_code
_entity_poly.pdbx_strand_id
1 'polypeptide(L)'
;MSVDAEAIFYITKGIMTLEESRKLNDDRENLDLSLLIGVTTDDQLYDQIKVEIDIFHKCNKIIEKEEKHNKHATFLLLVLFDRINNMFAYLFILFPIKNERVQKYIQFCLNHLSLVFTLTSKNNQKSE
;
A
#
# COMPACT_ATOMS: atom_id res chain seq x y z
N MET A 1 -9.82 -16.62 14.45
CA MET A 1 -8.75 -15.63 14.20
C MET A 1 -8.33 -15.81 12.75
N SER A 2 -8.72 -14.91 11.85
CA SER A 2 -8.22 -14.95 10.47
C SER A 2 -6.72 -14.70 10.55
N VAL A 3 -5.96 -15.62 10.00
CA VAL A 3 -4.52 -15.45 9.84
C VAL A 3 -4.31 -14.22 8.94
N ASP A 4 -3.63 -13.20 9.46
CA ASP A 4 -3.30 -11.99 8.70
C ASP A 4 -2.33 -12.38 7.56
N ALA A 5 -2.90 -12.59 6.37
CA ALA A 5 -2.16 -13.06 5.20
C ALA A 5 -1.09 -12.05 4.76
N GLU A 6 -1.31 -10.76 5.02
CA GLU A 6 -0.35 -9.68 4.79
C GLU A 6 0.84 -9.83 5.75
N ALA A 7 0.59 -9.95 7.06
CA ALA A 7 1.65 -10.19 8.04
C ALA A 7 2.42 -11.49 7.78
N ILE A 8 1.74 -12.58 7.39
CA ILE A 8 2.41 -13.82 7.00
C ILE A 8 3.33 -13.58 5.80
N PHE A 9 2.85 -12.89 4.77
CA PHE A 9 3.68 -12.61 3.61
C PHE A 9 4.93 -11.82 4.01
N TYR A 10 4.77 -10.80 4.85
CA TYR A 10 5.89 -9.98 5.30
C TYR A 10 6.94 -10.77 6.06
N ILE A 11 6.51 -11.60 7.01
CA ILE A 11 7.41 -12.41 7.84
C ILE A 11 8.10 -13.48 6.98
N THR A 12 7.34 -14.22 6.16
CA THR A 12 7.88 -15.32 5.35
C THR A 12 8.85 -14.83 4.27
N LYS A 13 8.66 -13.60 3.78
CA LYS A 13 9.55 -12.99 2.79
C LYS A 13 10.64 -12.11 3.40
N GLY A 14 10.74 -12.04 4.73
CA GLY A 14 11.75 -11.26 5.42
C GLY A 14 11.66 -9.75 5.15
N ILE A 15 10.46 -9.24 4.86
CA ILE A 15 10.20 -7.80 4.66
C ILE A 15 10.27 -7.06 5.99
N MET A 16 9.73 -7.68 7.03
CA MET A 16 9.78 -7.20 8.41
C MET A 16 9.61 -8.38 9.38
N THR A 17 9.99 -8.16 10.62
CA THR A 17 9.80 -9.10 11.73
C THR A 17 8.35 -9.11 12.22
N LEU A 18 7.99 -10.12 13.03
CA LEU A 18 6.68 -10.18 13.66
C LEU A 18 6.41 -8.97 14.57
N GLU A 19 7.43 -8.46 15.25
CA GLU A 19 7.31 -7.29 16.13
C GLU A 19 7.05 -6.01 15.32
N GLU A 20 7.80 -5.80 14.23
CA GLU A 20 7.56 -4.68 13.31
C GLU A 20 6.18 -4.75 12.66
N SER A 21 5.71 -5.95 12.28
CA SER A 21 4.37 -6.13 11.72
C SER A 21 3.25 -5.83 12.73
N ARG A 22 3.43 -6.18 14.01
CA ARG A 22 2.48 -5.82 15.06
C ARG A 22 2.46 -4.31 15.26
N LYS A 23 3.62 -3.71 15.38
CA LYS A 23 3.76 -2.26 15.52
C LYS A 23 3.11 -1.51 14.35
N LEU A 24 3.31 -1.97 13.12
CA LEU A 24 2.69 -1.40 11.93
C LEU A 24 1.16 -1.45 12.02
N ASN A 25 0.59 -2.56 12.48
CA ASN A 25 -0.85 -2.69 12.65
C ASN A 25 -1.36 -1.76 13.77
N ASP A 26 -0.65 -1.68 14.90
CA ASP A 26 -0.97 -0.75 15.99
C ASP A 26 -0.92 0.71 15.51
N ASP A 27 0.11 1.08 14.74
CA ASP A 27 0.27 2.43 14.17
C ASP A 27 -0.88 2.78 13.20
N ARG A 28 -1.32 1.81 12.38
CA ARG A 28 -2.48 1.95 11.48
C ARG A 28 -3.79 2.14 12.25
N GLU A 29 -4.06 1.29 13.24
CA GLU A 29 -5.27 1.39 14.07
C GLU A 29 -5.33 2.72 14.82
N ASN A 30 -4.20 3.17 15.35
CA ASN A 30 -4.09 4.47 16.02
C ASN A 30 -4.33 5.64 15.06
N LEU A 31 -3.81 5.56 13.83
CA LEU A 31 -4.05 6.57 12.80
C LEU A 31 -5.52 6.61 12.39
N ASP A 32 -6.16 5.47 12.17
CA ASP A 32 -7.57 5.38 11.81
C ASP A 32 -8.46 6.00 12.89
N LEU A 33 -8.18 5.69 14.16
CA LEU A 33 -8.86 6.31 15.29
C LEU A 33 -8.64 7.82 15.32
N SER A 34 -7.40 8.27 15.10
CA SER A 34 -7.03 9.69 15.12
C SER A 34 -7.67 10.48 13.97
N LEU A 35 -7.82 9.85 12.81
CA LEU A 35 -8.53 10.40 11.64
C LEU A 35 -10.02 10.52 11.93
N LEU A 36 -10.62 9.50 12.54
CA LEU A 36 -12.04 9.48 12.89
C LEU A 36 -12.41 10.60 13.88
N ILE A 37 -11.56 10.84 14.88
CA ILE A 37 -11.80 11.90 15.89
C ILE A 37 -11.26 13.27 15.45
N GLY A 38 -10.63 13.37 14.28
CA GLY A 38 -10.16 14.63 13.69
C GLY A 38 -8.94 15.26 14.37
N VAL A 39 -8.10 14.48 15.04
CA VAL A 39 -6.88 14.97 15.71
C VAL A 39 -5.61 14.72 14.90
N THR A 40 -5.70 13.94 13.82
CA THR A 40 -4.57 13.67 12.92
C THR A 40 -4.08 14.96 12.26
N THR A 41 -2.77 15.13 12.22
CA THR A 41 -2.12 16.21 11.47
C THR A 41 -1.76 15.77 10.05
N ASP A 42 -1.63 16.77 9.17
CA ASP A 42 -1.16 16.62 7.80
C ASP A 42 0.18 15.87 7.73
N ASP A 43 1.13 16.16 8.63
CA ASP A 43 2.45 15.49 8.67
C ASP A 43 2.35 14.05 9.17
N GLN A 44 1.54 13.76 10.19
CA GLN A 44 1.35 12.39 10.69
C GLN A 44 0.76 11.46 9.62
N LEU A 45 -0.28 11.90 8.91
CA LEU A 45 -0.87 11.09 7.83
C LEU A 45 0.16 10.88 6.72
N TYR A 46 0.95 11.90 6.38
CA TYR A 46 1.95 11.78 5.33
C TYR A 46 3.15 10.91 5.71
N ASP A 47 3.55 10.91 6.98
CA ASP A 47 4.59 10.01 7.46
C ASP A 47 4.14 8.55 7.41
N GLN A 48 2.88 8.24 7.74
CA GLN A 48 2.34 6.90 7.54
C GLN A 48 2.30 6.52 6.05
N ILE A 49 1.91 7.44 5.15
CA ILE A 49 1.94 7.20 3.70
C ILE A 49 3.34 6.79 3.24
N LYS A 50 4.41 7.41 3.75
CA LYS A 50 5.79 7.03 3.40
C LYS A 50 6.11 5.60 3.85
N VAL A 51 5.66 5.20 5.04
CA VAL A 51 5.83 3.84 5.55
C VAL A 51 5.13 2.83 4.64
N GLU A 52 3.87 3.09 4.27
CA GLU A 52 3.13 2.22 3.34
C GLU A 52 3.81 2.11 1.96
N ILE A 53 4.33 3.22 1.42
CA ILE A 53 5.06 3.23 0.15
C ILE A 53 6.34 2.40 0.23
N ASP A 54 7.11 2.48 1.32
CA ASP A 54 8.31 1.67 1.51
C ASP A 54 7.98 0.17 1.55
N ILE A 55 6.94 -0.19 2.30
CA ILE A 55 6.44 -1.57 2.35
C ILE A 55 6.01 -2.03 0.97
N PHE A 56 5.25 -1.21 0.24
CA PHE A 56 4.83 -1.50 -1.12
C PHE A 56 6.03 -1.77 -2.04
N HIS A 57 7.06 -0.92 -2.01
CA HIS A 57 8.25 -1.11 -2.84
C HIS A 57 9.02 -2.40 -2.50
N LYS A 58 9.17 -2.70 -1.20
CA LYS A 58 9.78 -3.96 -0.74
C LYS A 58 8.99 -5.17 -1.24
N CYS A 59 7.66 -5.14 -1.11
CA CYS A 59 6.78 -6.18 -1.63
C CYS A 59 6.91 -6.32 -3.15
N ASN A 60 6.87 -5.21 -3.88
CA ASN A 60 6.91 -5.22 -5.34
C ASN A 60 8.21 -5.86 -5.85
N LYS A 61 9.34 -5.48 -5.26
CA LYS A 61 10.65 -6.05 -5.59
C LYS A 61 10.71 -7.57 -5.38
N ILE A 62 10.18 -8.07 -4.27
CA ILE A 62 10.15 -9.51 -3.99
C ILE A 62 9.22 -10.22 -4.97
N ILE A 63 8.06 -9.63 -5.26
CA ILE A 63 7.06 -10.26 -6.11
C ILE A 63 7.53 -10.33 -7.56
N GLU A 64 8.12 -9.26 -8.08
CA GLU A 64 8.70 -9.26 -9.43
C GLU A 64 9.82 -10.31 -9.58
N LYS A 65 10.60 -10.52 -8.52
CA LYS A 65 11.75 -11.42 -8.53
C LYS A 65 11.37 -12.89 -8.32
N GLU A 66 10.44 -13.17 -7.40
CA GLU A 66 10.22 -14.52 -6.86
C GLU A 66 8.78 -15.03 -7.05
N GLU A 67 7.79 -14.14 -7.16
CA GLU A 67 6.37 -14.48 -7.09
C GLU A 67 5.57 -13.92 -8.29
N LYS A 68 6.23 -13.67 -9.43
CA LYS A 68 5.67 -12.96 -10.59
C LYS A 68 4.36 -13.55 -11.15
N HIS A 69 4.11 -14.83 -10.89
CA HIS A 69 2.91 -15.55 -11.34
C HIS A 69 1.97 -15.95 -10.18
N ASN A 70 2.31 -15.58 -8.95
CA ASN A 70 1.48 -15.85 -7.78
C ASN A 70 0.37 -14.81 -7.68
N LYS A 71 -0.86 -15.24 -7.96
CA LYS A 71 -2.04 -14.38 -7.92
C LYS A 71 -2.29 -13.76 -6.54
N HIS A 72 -2.00 -14.47 -5.46
CA HIS A 72 -2.17 -13.94 -4.09
C HIS A 72 -1.16 -12.83 -3.80
N ALA A 73 0.08 -13.00 -4.24
CA ALA A 73 1.10 -11.98 -4.09
C ALA A 73 0.78 -10.73 -4.93
N THR A 74 0.34 -10.91 -6.18
CA THR A 74 -0.15 -9.80 -7.00
C THR A 74 -1.35 -9.10 -6.36
N PHE A 75 -2.30 -9.85 -5.79
CA PHE A 75 -3.45 -9.27 -5.09
C PHE A 75 -3.02 -8.45 -3.87
N LEU A 76 -2.03 -8.91 -3.10
CA LEU A 76 -1.46 -8.14 -1.99
C LEU A 76 -0.91 -6.77 -2.47
N LEU A 77 -0.21 -6.72 -3.60
CA LEU A 77 0.25 -5.44 -4.15
C LEU A 77 -0.89 -4.49 -4.51
N LEU A 78 -1.98 -5.01 -5.06
CA LEU A 78 -3.15 -4.20 -5.36
C LEU A 78 -3.79 -3.64 -4.08
N VAL A 79 -3.89 -4.45 -3.03
CA VAL A 79 -4.40 -4.01 -1.72
C VAL A 79 -3.52 -2.90 -1.14
N LEU A 80 -2.19 -3.05 -1.22
CA LEU A 80 -1.26 -2.02 -0.74
C LEU A 80 -1.34 -0.74 -1.59
N PHE A 81 -1.46 -0.88 -2.92
CA PHE A 81 -1.63 0.24 -3.83
C PHE A 81 -2.92 1.01 -3.53
N ASP A 82 -4.04 0.30 -3.34
CA ASP A 82 -5.33 0.89 -2.98
C ASP A 82 -5.28 1.61 -1.63
N ARG A 83 -4.64 1.00 -0.61
CA ARG A 83 -4.43 1.63 0.70
C ARG A 83 -3.69 2.95 0.57
N ILE A 84 -2.59 2.99 -0.18
CA ILE A 84 -1.81 4.21 -0.41
C ILE A 84 -2.66 5.28 -1.12
N ASN A 85 -3.43 4.89 -2.14
CA ASN A 85 -4.35 5.81 -2.83
C ASN A 85 -5.39 6.41 -1.88
N ASN A 86 -6.00 5.59 -1.03
CA ASN A 86 -7.01 6.03 -0.07
C ASN A 86 -6.39 7.01 0.95
N MET A 87 -5.17 6.75 1.42
CA MET A 87 -4.49 7.67 2.34
C MET A 87 -4.16 9.02 1.69
N PHE A 88 -3.72 9.04 0.42
CA PHE A 88 -3.56 10.30 -0.31
C PHE A 88 -4.88 11.01 -0.55
N ALA A 89 -5.96 10.27 -0.83
CA ALA A 89 -7.29 10.85 -0.95
C ALA A 89 -7.72 11.53 0.35
N TYR A 90 -7.56 10.87 1.50
CA TYR A 90 -7.82 11.48 2.81
C TYR A 90 -6.94 12.70 3.05
N LEU A 91 -5.66 12.65 2.66
CA LEU A 91 -4.74 13.77 2.82
C LEU A 91 -5.22 15.02 2.09
N PHE A 92 -5.68 14.87 0.84
CA PHE A 92 -6.16 15.99 0.02
C PHE A 92 -7.58 16.45 0.37
N ILE A 93 -8.38 15.60 1.02
CA ILE A 93 -9.71 15.96 1.51
C ILE A 93 -9.62 16.74 2.82
N LEU A 94 -8.76 16.29 3.73
CA LEU A 94 -8.72 16.79 5.12
C LEU A 94 -7.79 18.00 5.30
N PHE A 95 -6.77 18.16 4.45
CA PHE A 95 -5.73 19.17 4.64
C PHE A 95 -5.49 20.02 3.39
N PRO A 96 -4.94 21.25 3.56
CA PRO A 96 -4.54 22.07 2.43
C PRO A 96 -3.57 21.34 1.50
N ILE A 97 -3.85 21.40 0.20
CA ILE A 97 -3.06 20.69 -0.82
C ILE A 97 -1.66 21.31 -0.91
N LYS A 98 -0.64 20.52 -0.55
CA LYS A 98 0.78 20.86 -0.74
C LYS A 98 1.29 20.27 -2.06
N ASN A 99 1.89 21.10 -2.91
CA ASN A 99 2.38 20.70 -4.24
C ASN A 99 3.36 19.52 -4.19
N GLU A 100 4.27 19.51 -3.21
CA GLU A 100 5.23 18.42 -3.02
C GLU A 100 4.55 17.05 -2.83
N ARG A 101 3.41 17.02 -2.13
CA ARG A 101 2.67 15.79 -1.82
C ARG A 101 1.89 15.29 -3.03
N VAL A 102 1.32 16.22 -3.78
CA VAL A 102 0.68 15.93 -5.08
C VAL A 102 1.70 15.34 -6.06
N GLN A 103 2.88 15.95 -6.17
CA GLN A 103 3.95 15.43 -7.03
C GLN A 103 4.37 14.02 -6.61
N LYS A 104 4.48 13.76 -5.30
CA LYS A 104 4.79 12.42 -4.79
C LYS A 104 3.69 11.41 -5.11
N TYR A 105 2.43 11.80 -4.99
CA TYR A 105 1.30 10.96 -5.37
C TYR A 105 1.30 10.63 -6.86
N ILE A 106 1.43 11.65 -7.71
CA ILE A 106 1.49 11.48 -9.17
C ILE A 106 2.64 10.55 -9.55
N GLN A 107 3.83 10.76 -8.97
CA GLN A 107 4.99 9.91 -9.26
C GLN A 107 4.75 8.45 -8.84
N PHE A 108 4.16 8.23 -7.67
CA PHE A 108 3.78 6.90 -7.20
C PHE A 108 2.82 6.22 -8.18
N CYS A 109 1.76 6.92 -8.60
CA CYS A 109 0.80 6.42 -9.57
C CYS A 109 1.45 6.11 -10.92
N LEU A 110 2.25 7.03 -11.49
CA LEU A 110 2.89 6.82 -12.78
C LEU A 110 3.82 5.60 -12.80
N ASN A 111 4.54 5.35 -11.71
CA ASN A 111 5.46 4.23 -11.60
C ASN A 111 4.74 2.87 -11.54
N HIS A 112 3.53 2.85 -10.97
CA HIS A 112 2.87 1.61 -10.55
C HIS A 112 1.51 1.38 -11.22
N LEU A 113 1.03 2.30 -12.05
CA LEU A 113 -0.23 2.22 -12.78
C LEU A 113 -0.33 0.93 -13.62
N SER A 114 0.79 0.49 -14.17
CA SER A 114 0.87 -0.72 -14.99
C SER A 114 0.47 -1.97 -14.23
N LEU A 115 0.65 -2.02 -12.91
CA LEU A 115 0.20 -3.14 -12.06
C LEU A 115 -1.33 -3.28 -12.05
N VAL A 116 -2.05 -2.17 -12.15
CA VAL A 116 -3.51 -2.13 -12.23
C VAL A 116 -3.98 -2.51 -13.64
N PHE A 117 -3.35 -1.92 -14.68
CA PHE A 117 -3.80 -2.09 -16.06
C PHE A 117 -3.35 -3.40 -16.74
N THR A 118 -2.26 -4.05 -16.29
CA THR A 118 -1.85 -5.33 -16.90
C THR A 118 -2.80 -6.48 -16.57
N LEU A 119 -3.58 -6.39 -15.50
CA LEU A 119 -4.57 -7.40 -15.11
C LEU A 119 -5.79 -7.44 -16.04
N THR A 120 -6.17 -6.31 -16.66
CA THR A 120 -7.31 -6.28 -17.58
C THR A 120 -6.96 -6.84 -18.97
N SER A 121 -5.69 -6.79 -19.39
CA SER A 121 -5.27 -7.27 -20.72
C SER A 121 -5.26 -8.80 -20.89
N LYS A 122 -5.07 -9.58 -19.81
CA LYS A 122 -4.97 -11.04 -19.89
C LYS A 122 -6.32 -11.77 -19.99
N ASN A 123 -7.44 -11.09 -19.78
CA ASN A 123 -8.77 -11.68 -19.87
C ASN A 123 -9.32 -11.74 -21.32
N ASN A 124 -8.67 -11.07 -22.28
CA ASN A 124 -9.12 -11.03 -23.68
C ASN A 124 -8.40 -11.99 -24.64
N GLN A 125 -7.58 -12.93 -24.13
CA GLN A 125 -6.82 -13.89 -24.96
C GLN A 125 -7.14 -15.37 -24.69
N LYS A 126 -8.32 -15.70 -24.12
CA LYS A 126 -8.72 -17.10 -23.84
C LYS A 126 -10.09 -17.50 -24.40
N SER A 127 -10.49 -16.90 -25.51
CA SER A 127 -11.68 -17.31 -26.26
C SER A 127 -11.35 -17.32 -27.75
N GLU A 128 -10.63 -18.35 -28.15
CA GLU A 128 -10.62 -18.92 -29.51
C GLU A 128 -10.78 -20.43 -29.39
#